data_AF-A0A963Y6Z6-F1
#
_entry.id   AF-A0A963Y6Z6-F1
#
_cell.length_a   1.000
_cell.length_b   1.000
_cell.length_c   1.000
_cell.angle_alpha   90.00
_cell.angle_beta   90.00
_cell.angle_gamma   90.00
#
_symmetry.space_group_name_H-M   'P 1'
#
loop_
_entity.id
_entity.type
_entity.pdbx_description
1 polymer ?
#
loop_
_entity_poly.entity_id
_entity_poly.type
_entity_poly.pdbx_seq_one_letter_code
_entity_poly.pdbx_strand_id
1 'polypeptide(L)'
;MTLRPLPKTVAPLRDELLSGWLARLAASNYCEISELLAHVGLDSRYADTLDFELNAEAAGRIAAAARVSPALVQSLIFPALPPTEAQLTAQVPFQRCPRCLRLGLALLHKSGFERGSPFPGRTYPTATVTGTPSAV
;
A
#
# COMPACT_ATOMS: atom_id res chain seq x y z
N MET A 1 18.61 -4.96 -19.58
CA MET A 1 17.35 -5.53 -20.07
C MET A 1 16.36 -4.39 -20.24
N THR A 2 15.69 -4.27 -21.39
CA THR A 2 14.65 -3.26 -21.60
C THR A 2 13.36 -3.74 -20.95
N LEU A 3 12.92 -3.04 -19.90
CA LEU A 3 11.68 -3.37 -19.19
C LEU A 3 10.48 -3.14 -20.13
N ARG A 4 9.67 -4.17 -20.34
CA ARG A 4 8.48 -4.06 -21.21
C ARG A 4 7.38 -3.27 -20.49
N PRO A 5 6.78 -2.25 -21.13
CA PRO A 5 5.65 -1.52 -20.54
C PRO A 5 4.43 -2.40 -20.31
N LEU A 6 3.61 -2.06 -19.31
CA LEU A 6 2.34 -2.72 -19.03
C LEU A 6 1.31 -2.41 -20.14
N PRO A 7 0.43 -3.36 -20.51
CA PRO A 7 -0.61 -3.11 -21.51
C PRO A 7 -1.53 -1.93 -21.17
N LYS A 8 -1.93 -1.80 -19.90
CA LYS A 8 -2.79 -0.72 -19.40
C LYS A 8 -2.09 0.09 -18.31
N THR A 9 -2.34 1.39 -18.34
CA THR A 9 -1.94 2.33 -17.29
C THR A 9 -3.20 2.98 -16.73
N VAL A 10 -3.27 3.11 -15.41
CA VAL A 10 -4.33 3.87 -14.73
C VAL A 10 -3.73 5.06 -13.99
N ALA A 11 -4.44 6.19 -14.01
CA ALA A 11 -4.05 7.36 -13.23
C ALA A 11 -4.22 7.07 -11.73
N PRO A 12 -3.26 7.51 -10.88
CA PRO A 12 -3.45 7.54 -9.44
C PRO A 12 -4.64 8.42 -9.06
N LEU A 13 -5.33 8.04 -8.00
CA LEU A 13 -6.37 8.87 -7.39
C LEU A 13 -5.75 9.88 -6.42
N ARG A 14 -6.55 10.89 -6.06
CA ARG A 14 -6.14 11.84 -5.03
C ARG A 14 -5.97 11.11 -3.69
N ASP A 15 -4.88 11.43 -2.98
CA ASP A 15 -4.52 10.88 -1.67
C ASP A 15 -4.37 9.35 -1.67
N GLU A 16 -4.12 8.75 -2.84
CA GLU A 16 -3.86 7.32 -2.99
C GLU A 16 -2.39 7.01 -2.68
N LEU A 17 -2.16 5.95 -1.90
CA LEU A 17 -0.83 5.45 -1.62
C LEU A 17 -0.30 4.57 -2.76
N LEU A 18 1.02 4.41 -2.81
CA LEU A 18 1.72 3.65 -3.85
C LEU A 18 1.20 2.22 -3.93
N SER A 19 1.10 1.53 -2.79
CA SER A 19 0.58 0.18 -2.73
C SER A 19 -0.82 0.10 -3.33
N GLY A 20 -1.72 1.03 -2.95
CA GLY A 20 -3.10 1.10 -3.42
C GLY A 20 -3.21 1.30 -4.93
N TRP A 21 -2.43 2.23 -5.46
CA TRP A 21 -2.34 2.46 -6.90
C TRP A 21 -1.79 1.23 -7.63
N LEU A 22 -0.75 0.57 -7.12
CA LEU A 22 -0.18 -0.64 -7.74
C LEU A 22 -1.15 -1.80 -7.78
N ALA A 23 -2.01 -2.01 -6.77
CA ALA A 23 -3.04 -3.03 -6.85
C ALA A 23 -4.10 -2.72 -7.90
N ARG A 24 -4.51 -1.44 -8.05
CA ARG A 24 -5.43 -1.05 -9.14
C ARG A 24 -4.78 -1.20 -10.51
N LEU A 25 -3.49 -0.89 -10.61
CA LEU A 25 -2.72 -1.08 -11.83
C LEU A 25 -2.60 -2.58 -12.19
N ALA A 26 -2.31 -3.43 -11.21
CA ALA A 26 -2.26 -4.88 -11.37
C ALA A 26 -3.62 -5.45 -11.80
N ALA A 27 -4.69 -5.10 -11.07
CA ALA A 27 -6.06 -5.51 -11.39
C ALA A 27 -6.48 -5.08 -12.82
N SER A 28 -6.07 -3.89 -13.26
CA SER A 28 -6.35 -3.40 -14.62
C SER A 28 -5.64 -4.20 -15.71
N ASN A 29 -4.49 -4.78 -15.38
CA ASN A 29 -3.67 -5.64 -16.25
C ASN A 29 -3.93 -7.14 -16.04
N TYR A 30 -4.94 -7.51 -15.23
CA TYR A 30 -5.30 -8.90 -14.91
C TYR A 30 -4.15 -9.72 -14.32
N CYS A 31 -3.34 -9.09 -13.48
CA CYS A 31 -2.29 -9.77 -12.73
C CYS A 31 -2.39 -9.43 -11.24
N GLU A 32 -1.73 -10.24 -10.42
CA GLU A 32 -1.53 -9.98 -9.00
C GLU A 32 -0.43 -8.93 -8.80
N ILE A 33 -0.47 -8.23 -7.65
CA ILE A 33 0.55 -7.22 -7.33
C ILE A 33 1.97 -7.82 -7.28
N SER A 34 2.11 -9.05 -6.82
CA SER A 34 3.39 -9.78 -6.78
C SER A 34 3.94 -10.06 -8.17
N GLU A 35 3.08 -10.40 -9.14
CA GLU A 35 3.46 -10.61 -10.54
C GLU A 35 3.88 -9.29 -11.20
N LEU A 36 3.18 -8.20 -10.91
CA LEU A 36 3.56 -6.86 -11.37
C LEU A 36 4.93 -6.45 -10.80
N LEU A 37 5.15 -6.65 -9.49
CA LEU A 37 6.43 -6.36 -8.84
C LEU A 37 7.57 -7.20 -9.41
N ALA A 38 7.34 -8.50 -9.62
CA ALA A 38 8.30 -9.38 -10.26
C ALA A 38 8.63 -8.94 -11.69
N HIS A 39 7.62 -8.51 -12.46
CA HIS A 39 7.81 -7.97 -13.82
C HIS A 39 8.72 -6.74 -13.84
N VAL A 40 8.59 -5.83 -12.86
CA VAL A 40 9.48 -4.67 -12.70
C VAL A 40 10.80 -5.00 -11.99
N GLY A 41 11.03 -6.26 -11.63
CA GLY A 41 12.26 -6.73 -11.00
C GLY A 41 12.40 -6.30 -9.53
N LEU A 42 11.28 -6.16 -8.81
CA LEU A 42 11.22 -5.91 -7.38
C LEU A 42 10.78 -7.18 -6.65
N ASP A 43 11.41 -7.46 -5.49
CA ASP A 43 10.95 -8.58 -4.65
C ASP A 43 9.58 -8.23 -4.06
N SER A 44 8.67 -9.20 -4.07
CA SER A 44 7.38 -9.14 -3.38
C SER A 44 7.48 -8.75 -1.89
N ARG A 45 8.58 -9.06 -1.20
CA ARG A 45 8.84 -8.64 0.20
C ARG A 45 8.98 -7.13 0.37
N TYR A 46 9.27 -6.42 -0.73
CA TYR A 46 9.36 -4.97 -0.75
C TYR A 46 7.96 -4.33 -0.63
N ALA A 47 6.88 -5.09 -0.89
CA ALA A 47 5.51 -4.59 -0.89
C ALA A 47 5.09 -4.00 0.46
N ASP A 48 5.60 -4.56 1.56
CA ASP A 48 5.23 -4.15 2.92
C ASP A 48 5.82 -2.77 3.29
N THR A 49 6.87 -2.33 2.61
CA THR A 49 7.54 -1.04 2.87
C THR A 49 7.32 -0.01 1.77
N LEU A 50 6.61 -0.36 0.69
CA LEU A 50 6.46 0.49 -0.50
C LEU A 50 5.93 1.88 -0.20
N ASP A 51 4.98 1.99 0.74
CA ASP A 51 4.37 3.27 1.08
C ASP A 51 5.30 4.17 1.90
N PHE A 52 6.37 3.62 2.50
CA PHE A 52 7.28 4.35 3.37
C PHE A 52 8.62 4.66 2.71
N GLU A 53 9.17 3.70 1.97
CA GLU A 53 10.50 3.79 1.41
C GLU A 53 10.54 3.21 -0.01
N LEU A 54 10.82 4.09 -0.97
CA LEU A 54 11.05 3.72 -2.35
C LEU A 54 12.33 4.39 -2.87
N ASN A 55 13.33 3.55 -3.17
CA ASN A 55 14.56 4.05 -3.77
C ASN A 55 14.32 4.51 -5.21
N ALA A 56 15.19 5.42 -5.70
CA ALA A 56 15.03 6.04 -7.02
C ALA A 56 15.05 5.03 -8.19
N GLU A 57 15.80 3.95 -8.05
CA GLU A 57 15.87 2.89 -9.06
C GLU A 57 14.55 2.14 -9.17
N ALA A 58 13.96 1.73 -8.04
CA ALA A 58 12.66 1.08 -7.97
C ALA A 58 11.55 1.98 -8.52
N ALA A 59 11.55 3.27 -8.13
CA ALA A 59 10.64 4.27 -8.67
C ALA A 59 10.76 4.39 -10.20
N GLY A 60 11.99 4.39 -10.73
CA GLY A 60 12.27 4.43 -12.16
C GLY A 60 11.74 3.20 -12.92
N ARG A 61 11.91 2.00 -12.36
CA ARG A 61 11.40 0.76 -12.96
C ARG A 61 9.86 0.74 -12.99
N ILE A 62 9.21 1.12 -11.88
CA ILE A 62 7.75 1.23 -11.82
C ILE A 62 7.24 2.27 -12.84
N ALA A 63 7.85 3.45 -12.87
CA ALA A 63 7.51 4.51 -13.79
C ALA A 63 7.65 4.09 -15.26
N ALA A 64 8.74 3.40 -15.61
CA ALA A 64 8.97 2.88 -16.95
C ALA A 64 7.91 1.84 -17.36
N ALA A 65 7.57 0.91 -16.47
CA ALA A 65 6.54 -0.09 -16.74
C ALA A 65 5.14 0.54 -16.88
N ALA A 66 4.80 1.49 -16.01
CA ALA A 66 3.50 2.16 -16.02
C ALA A 66 3.40 3.31 -17.03
N ARG A 67 4.50 3.72 -17.69
CA ARG A 67 4.57 4.92 -18.56
C ARG A 67 4.11 6.21 -17.86
N VAL A 68 4.59 6.41 -16.64
CA VAL A 68 4.39 7.65 -15.86
C VAL A 68 5.74 8.26 -15.49
N SER A 69 5.74 9.45 -14.88
CA SER A 69 7.00 10.03 -14.39
C SER A 69 7.43 9.37 -13.06
N PRO A 70 8.74 9.19 -12.80
CA PRO A 70 9.22 8.74 -11.49
C PRO A 70 8.80 9.67 -10.34
N ALA A 71 8.68 10.97 -10.62
CA ALA A 71 8.18 11.95 -9.66
C ALA A 71 6.72 11.69 -9.25
N LEU A 72 5.87 11.23 -10.18
CA LEU A 72 4.51 10.82 -9.84
C LEU A 72 4.55 9.61 -8.90
N VAL A 73 5.37 8.59 -9.20
CA VAL A 73 5.48 7.40 -8.34
C VAL A 73 5.96 7.77 -6.93
N GLN A 74 6.96 8.66 -6.83
CA GLN A 74 7.46 9.15 -5.54
C GLN A 74 6.44 10.02 -4.79
N SER A 75 5.47 10.63 -5.47
CA SER A 75 4.42 11.39 -4.79
C SER A 75 3.36 10.51 -4.11
N LEU A 76 3.37 9.20 -4.38
CA LEU A 76 2.42 8.23 -3.82
C LEU A 76 2.93 7.55 -2.54
N ILE A 77 4.20 7.77 -2.17
CA ILE A 77 4.73 7.31 -0.88
C ILE A 77 4.54 8.39 0.17
N PHE A 78 4.59 8.01 1.44
CA PHE A 78 4.67 8.97 2.53
C PHE A 78 5.94 9.82 2.37
N PRO A 79 5.86 11.14 2.62
CA PRO A 79 7.07 11.94 2.76
C PRO A 79 7.89 11.44 3.96
N ALA A 80 9.13 11.89 4.09
CA ALA A 80 9.91 11.61 5.29
C ALA A 80 9.18 12.15 6.53
N LEU A 81 8.59 11.23 7.31
CA LEU A 81 7.78 11.56 8.48
C LEU A 81 8.69 11.80 9.69
N PRO A 82 8.48 12.88 10.47
CA PRO A 82 9.07 13.02 11.80
C PRO A 82 8.73 11.79 12.68
N PRO A 83 9.58 11.45 13.66
CA PRO A 83 9.38 10.25 14.50
C PRO A 83 7.99 10.17 15.16
N THR A 84 7.42 11.31 15.54
CA THR A 84 6.08 11.38 16.14
C THR A 84 4.98 11.02 15.14
N GLU A 85 5.08 11.48 13.90
CA GLU A 85 4.10 11.18 12.85
C GLU A 85 4.23 9.75 12.36
N ALA A 86 5.45 9.23 12.30
CA ALA A 86 5.71 7.81 11.99
C ALA A 86 5.03 6.88 13.03
N GLN A 87 5.00 7.26 14.31
CA GLN A 87 4.28 6.50 15.35
C GLN A 87 2.76 6.52 15.20
N LEU A 88 2.22 7.52 14.50
CA LEU A 88 0.79 7.65 14.21
C LEU A 88 0.43 7.06 12.84
N THR A 89 1.42 6.59 12.09
CA THR A 89 1.23 5.93 10.81
C THR A 89 1.34 4.43 11.05
N ALA A 90 0.27 3.71 10.74
CA ALA A 90 0.31 2.27 10.84
C ALA A 90 1.32 1.71 9.84
N GLN A 91 2.17 0.77 10.25
CA GLN A 91 3.15 0.11 9.37
C GLN A 91 2.56 -1.09 8.64
N VAL A 92 1.45 -1.61 9.15
CA VAL A 92 0.74 -2.72 8.52
C VAL A 92 -0.73 -2.38 8.31
N PRO A 93 -1.33 -2.99 7.29
CA PRO A 93 -2.74 -2.85 7.07
C PRO A 93 -3.65 -3.29 8.23
N PHE A 94 -4.60 -2.46 8.68
CA PHE A 94 -5.46 -2.83 9.84
C PHE A 94 -6.91 -2.36 9.83
N GLN A 95 -7.27 -1.33 9.06
CA GLN A 95 -8.67 -0.88 8.97
C GLN A 95 -9.31 -1.39 7.67
N ARG A 96 -10.65 -1.38 7.52
CA ARG A 96 -11.36 -1.68 6.25
C ARG A 96 -12.51 -0.69 6.04
N CYS A 97 -12.67 -0.16 4.83
CA CYS A 97 -13.82 0.69 4.48
C CYS A 97 -14.72 -0.04 3.48
N PRO A 98 -15.93 -0.49 3.87
CA PRO A 98 -16.85 -1.23 2.99
C PRO A 98 -17.30 -0.45 1.75
N ARG A 99 -17.28 0.89 1.82
CA ARG A 99 -17.63 1.74 0.67
C ARG A 99 -16.49 1.82 -0.35
N CYS A 100 -15.25 1.99 0.10
CA CYS A 100 -14.08 2.02 -0.78
C CYS A 100 -13.87 0.66 -1.47
N LEU A 101 -14.04 -0.43 -0.73
CA LEU A 101 -13.93 -1.78 -1.29
C LEU A 101 -14.95 -2.01 -2.42
N ARG A 102 -16.20 -1.57 -2.24
CA ARG A 102 -17.25 -1.65 -3.27
C ARG A 102 -16.93 -0.84 -4.53
N LEU A 103 -16.13 0.20 -4.42
CA LEU A 103 -15.72 1.07 -5.54
C LEU A 103 -14.43 0.58 -6.22
N GLY A 104 -13.90 -0.60 -5.84
CA GLY A 104 -12.61 -1.08 -6.34
C GLY A 104 -11.43 -0.19 -5.91
N LEU A 105 -11.65 0.66 -4.89
CA LEU A 105 -10.59 1.45 -4.28
C LEU A 105 -9.88 0.57 -3.28
N ALA A 106 -8.72 0.08 -3.71
CA ALA A 106 -7.78 -0.56 -2.83
C ALA A 106 -7.16 0.53 -1.95
N LEU A 107 -7.79 0.80 -0.81
CA LEU A 107 -7.07 1.41 0.30
C LEU A 107 -6.06 0.36 0.75
N LEU A 108 -4.93 0.16 0.07
CA LEU A 108 -3.82 -0.59 0.62
C LEU A 108 -3.11 0.40 1.55
N HIS A 109 -3.70 0.57 2.72
CA HIS A 109 -3.30 -0.05 3.97
C HIS A 109 -4.33 -1.04 4.57
N LYS A 110 -4.96 -1.96 3.79
CA LYS A 110 -6.16 -2.70 4.30
C LYS A 110 -6.32 -4.23 4.05
N SER A 111 -5.27 -5.05 4.18
CA SER A 111 -5.40 -6.48 4.52
C SER A 111 -4.19 -7.06 5.25
N GLY A 112 -4.32 -7.36 6.55
CA GLY A 112 -3.32 -8.10 7.32
C GLY A 112 -3.98 -8.89 8.46
N PHE A 113 -3.57 -10.14 8.62
CA PHE A 113 -4.03 -11.09 9.65
C PHE A 113 -2.91 -11.25 10.70
N GLU A 114 -2.37 -10.14 11.21
CA GLU A 114 -1.31 -10.21 12.23
C GLU A 114 -1.80 -9.72 13.59
N ARG A 115 -1.36 -10.42 14.64
CA ARG A 115 -1.77 -10.20 16.04
C ARG A 115 -1.00 -9.08 16.75
N GLY A 116 -0.19 -8.31 16.02
CA GLY A 116 0.61 -7.19 16.54
C GLY A 116 -0.10 -5.85 16.44
N SER A 117 0.33 -4.86 17.22
CA SER A 117 -0.11 -3.48 17.04
C SER A 117 0.32 -3.00 15.66
N PRO A 118 -0.59 -2.40 14.86
CA PRO A 118 -0.22 -1.80 13.59
C PRO A 118 0.63 -0.54 13.73
N PHE A 119 0.73 0.04 14.93
CA PHE A 119 1.54 1.21 15.23
C PHE A 119 2.85 0.82 15.94
N PRO A 120 4.00 1.33 15.47
CA PRO A 120 5.29 1.00 16.06
C PRO A 120 5.40 1.52 17.50
N GLY A 121 6.00 0.72 18.39
CA GLY A 121 6.24 1.09 19.79
C GLY A 121 4.99 1.11 20.68
N ARG A 122 3.82 0.71 20.17
CA ARG A 122 2.60 0.56 20.97
C ARG A 122 2.27 -0.91 21.16
N THR A 123 2.09 -1.36 22.39
CA THR A 123 1.41 -2.63 22.69
C THR A 123 0.01 -2.29 23.16
N TYR A 124 -1.02 -2.68 22.40
CA TYR A 124 -2.39 -2.59 22.90
C TYR A 124 -2.56 -3.64 24.01
N PRO A 125 -3.11 -3.29 25.19
CA PRO A 125 -3.51 -4.31 26.14
C PRO A 125 -4.53 -5.22 25.44
N THR A 126 -4.34 -6.54 25.58
CA THR A 126 -5.31 -7.53 25.12
C THR A 126 -6.58 -7.36 25.98
N ALA A 127 -7.44 -6.43 25.61
CA ALA A 127 -8.69 -6.22 26.30
C ALA A 127 -9.61 -7.39 25.93
N THR A 128 -9.73 -8.37 26.82
CA THR A 128 -10.83 -9.32 26.80
C THR A 128 -12.10 -8.49 27.01
N VAL A 129 -12.92 -8.34 25.97
CA VAL A 129 -14.25 -7.72 26.10
C VAL A 129 -15.14 -8.71 26.83
N THR A 130 -15.04 -8.76 28.15
CA THR A 130 -16.06 -9.37 29.02
C THR A 130 -17.07 -8.29 29.37
N GLY A 131 -18.05 -8.11 28.48
CA GLY A 131 -19.12 -7.15 28.71
C GLY A 131 -20.02 -7.03 27.49
N THR A 132 -20.98 -7.93 27.35
CA THR A 132 -22.18 -7.67 26.53
C THR A 132 -22.90 -6.46 27.12
N PRO A 133 -23.15 -5.38 26.37
CA PRO A 133 -24.05 -4.34 26.84
C PRO A 133 -25.46 -4.93 26.89
N SER A 134 -26.04 -4.99 28.09
CA SER A 134 -27.46 -5.27 28.26
C SER A 134 -28.23 -4.09 27.68
N ALA A 135 -29.04 -4.36 26.65
CA ALA A 135 -30.00 -3.38 26.15
C ALA A 135 -31.04 -3.11 27.26
N VAL A 136 -31.20 -1.84 27.61
CA VAL A 136 -32.38 -1.30 28.31
C VAL A 136 -33.05 -0.33 27.36
#